data_AF-A0A1V5X1L9-F1
#
_entry.id   AF-A0A1V5X1L9-F1
#
_cell.length_a   1.000
_cell.length_b   1.000
_cell.length_c   1.000
_cell.angle_alpha   90.00
_cell.angle_beta   90.00
_cell.angle_gamma   90.00
#
_symmetry.space_group_name_H-M   'P 1'
#
loop_
_entity.id
_entity.type
_entity.pdbx_description
1 polymer ?
#
loop_
_entity_poly.entity_id
_entity_poly.type
_entity_poly.pdbx_seq_one_letter_code
_entity_poly.pdbx_strand_id
1 'polypeptide(L)'
;MTTKLIRLVFLLGLLWGMGCSQRSDTPCVCEATPVVDTALMAFLSKAKAAHHQADLLEQSGQVDAAIEVLDKVTSFTQMSDRAEVREVLADTLARLSDLRGQRGQWEESEADIRKGLELAPSGSYFEGHLYEMRGVNEERRAKAQAEQGDAEGAQTARRRAIEAFERAIQIQDSVIRRELSDEGADR
;
A
#
# COMPACT_ATOMS: atom_id res chain seq x y z
N MET A 1 37.11 86.95 29.67
CA MET A 1 35.79 87.47 30.06
C MET A 1 34.75 86.45 29.65
N THR A 2 34.44 85.44 30.47
CA THR A 2 33.38 85.41 31.50
C THR A 2 31.94 85.43 30.95
N THR A 3 31.34 84.24 30.90
CA THR A 3 29.88 83.98 31.02
C THR A 3 29.72 82.49 31.37
N LYS A 4 29.57 82.11 32.64
CA LYS A 4 28.32 81.93 33.43
C LYS A 4 27.25 81.06 32.71
N LEU A 5 27.01 79.80 33.10
CA LEU A 5 26.25 79.27 34.26
C LEU A 5 24.71 79.34 34.08
N ILE A 6 24.03 78.18 34.29
CA ILE A 6 22.70 77.94 34.93
C ILE A 6 21.80 76.95 34.14
N ARG A 7 21.83 75.67 34.56
CA ARG A 7 20.78 74.82 35.20
C ARG A 7 19.57 74.39 34.35
N LEU A 8 19.37 73.07 34.25
CA LEU A 8 18.11 72.44 34.68
C LEU A 8 18.34 70.99 35.11
N VAL A 9 17.69 70.63 36.23
CA VAL A 9 17.76 69.38 36.98
C VAL A 9 16.49 68.57 36.69
N PHE A 10 16.61 67.26 36.47
CA PHE A 10 15.57 66.25 36.67
C PHE A 10 16.26 64.99 37.23
N LEU A 11 16.17 64.71 38.54
CA LEU A 11 15.20 63.82 39.19
C LEU A 11 15.16 62.44 38.51
N LEU A 12 16.03 61.49 38.88
CA LEU A 12 16.00 60.58 40.04
C LEU A 12 14.81 59.60 40.05
N GLY A 13 15.14 58.33 39.80
CA GLY A 13 14.49 57.17 40.43
C GLY A 13 13.57 56.33 39.53
N LEU A 14 13.91 55.05 39.30
CA LEU A 14 13.33 53.92 40.05
C LEU A 14 13.81 52.55 39.48
N LEU A 15 14.35 51.75 40.40
CA LEU A 15 14.16 50.29 40.55
C LEU A 15 14.47 49.37 39.36
N TRP A 16 15.73 48.91 39.35
CA TRP A 16 16.09 47.60 38.80
C TRP A 16 15.51 46.50 39.69
N GLY A 17 14.36 45.97 39.30
CA GLY A 17 13.81 44.73 39.85
C GLY A 17 14.62 43.54 39.36
N MET A 18 15.35 42.91 40.28
CA MET A 18 15.80 41.53 40.16
C MET A 18 14.60 40.62 39.87
N GLY A 19 14.57 40.08 38.67
CA GLY A 19 13.71 38.96 38.29
C GLY A 19 14.56 37.92 37.58
N CYS A 20 15.43 37.22 38.32
CA CYS A 20 16.01 35.97 37.84
C CYS A 20 14.88 34.94 37.80
N SER A 21 14.12 34.94 36.71
CA SER A 21 13.29 33.80 36.35
C SER A 21 14.27 32.69 35.98
N GLN A 22 14.51 31.80 36.94
CA GLN A 22 15.27 30.58 36.76
C GLN A 22 14.51 29.74 35.74
N ARG A 23 14.85 29.92 34.46
CA ARG A 23 14.43 29.03 33.38
C ARG A 23 14.94 27.67 33.79
N SER A 24 14.02 26.78 34.14
CA SER A 24 14.29 25.37 34.28
C SER A 24 14.87 24.91 32.94
N ASP A 25 16.19 24.77 32.87
CA ASP A 25 16.89 24.00 31.84
C ASP A 25 16.55 22.53 32.06
N THR A 26 15.27 22.19 31.98
CA THR A 26 14.86 20.83 31.67
C THR A 26 15.18 20.70 30.19
N PRO A 27 16.24 19.96 29.79
CA PRO A 27 16.42 19.67 28.39
C PRO A 27 15.12 19.05 27.89
N CYS A 28 14.52 19.64 26.85
CA CYS A 28 13.50 18.94 26.09
C CYS A 28 14.14 17.64 25.62
N VAL A 29 13.88 16.55 26.34
CA VAL A 29 14.11 15.21 25.85
C VAL A 29 13.06 15.04 24.77
N CYS A 30 13.39 15.50 23.57
CA CYS A 30 12.71 15.07 22.37
C CYS A 30 12.98 13.57 22.31
N GLU A 31 12.08 12.76 22.86
CA GLU A 31 11.98 11.35 22.52
C GLU A 31 11.77 11.34 21.02
N ALA A 32 12.86 11.17 20.27
CA ALA A 32 12.85 11.16 18.83
C ALA A 32 12.15 9.87 18.40
N THR A 33 10.81 9.89 18.40
CA THR A 33 10.05 8.91 17.65
C THR A 33 10.58 8.97 16.21
N PRO A 34 11.07 7.85 15.67
CA PRO A 34 11.58 7.85 14.30
C PRO A 34 10.45 8.33 13.38
N VAL A 35 10.69 9.42 12.66
CA VAL A 35 9.74 10.05 11.74
C VAL A 35 9.31 9.08 10.63
N VAL A 36 10.10 8.04 10.40
CA VAL A 36 9.86 7.00 9.40
C VAL A 36 10.03 5.62 10.04
N ASP A 37 9.02 4.76 9.90
CA ASP A 37 9.12 3.36 10.29
C ASP A 37 10.07 2.63 9.34
N THR A 38 11.30 2.40 9.81
CA THR A 38 12.37 1.83 9.00
C THR A 38 12.10 0.38 8.62
N ALA A 39 11.44 -0.39 9.49
CA ALA A 39 11.10 -1.78 9.22
C ALA A 39 10.03 -1.89 8.13
N LEU A 40 9.01 -1.03 8.18
CA LEU A 40 8.01 -0.91 7.12
C LEU A 40 8.67 -0.59 5.77
N MET A 41 9.49 0.46 5.73
CA MET A 41 10.15 0.88 4.50
C MET A 41 11.06 -0.21 3.92
N ALA A 42 11.79 -0.94 4.77
CA ALA A 42 12.61 -2.07 4.34
C ALA A 42 11.77 -3.20 3.73
N PHE A 43 10.61 -3.52 4.34
CA PHE A 43 9.69 -4.51 3.78
C PHE A 43 9.13 -4.07 2.42
N LEU A 44 8.61 -2.84 2.32
CA LEU A 44 8.05 -2.31 1.07
C LEU A 44 9.11 -2.31 -0.05
N SER A 45 10.34 -1.90 0.27
CA SER A 45 11.46 -1.94 -0.68
C SER A 45 11.81 -3.36 -1.12
N LYS A 46 11.84 -4.33 -0.19
CA LYS A 46 12.07 -5.74 -0.49
C LYS A 46 10.98 -6.31 -1.39
N ALA A 47 9.70 -6.04 -1.09
CA ALA A 47 8.58 -6.52 -1.89
C ALA A 47 8.64 -5.99 -3.32
N LYS A 48 8.90 -4.68 -3.50
CA LYS A 48 9.08 -4.08 -4.81
C LYS A 48 10.23 -4.71 -5.60
N ALA A 49 11.37 -4.97 -4.96
CA ALA A 49 12.50 -5.63 -5.60
C ALA A 49 12.16 -7.08 -6.01
N ALA A 50 11.41 -7.80 -5.18
CA ALA A 50 10.97 -9.16 -5.46
C ALA A 50 10.00 -9.21 -6.67
N HIS A 51 9.06 -8.27 -6.79
CA HIS A 51 8.20 -8.14 -7.97
C HIS A 51 9.01 -7.91 -9.25
N HIS A 52 9.96 -6.97 -9.22
CA HIS A 52 10.82 -6.74 -10.37
C HIS A 52 11.66 -7.98 -10.75
N GLN A 53 12.17 -8.70 -9.75
CA GLN A 53 12.89 -9.95 -9.98
C GLN A 53 11.97 -11.03 -10.58
N ALA A 54 10.73 -11.15 -10.09
CA ALA A 54 9.76 -12.08 -10.63
C ALA A 54 9.42 -11.78 -12.09
N ASP A 55 9.28 -10.51 -12.46
CA ASP A 55 9.05 -10.09 -13.85
C ASP A 55 10.22 -10.47 -14.76
N LEU A 56 11.46 -10.25 -14.32
CA LEU A 56 12.65 -10.67 -15.08
C LEU A 56 12.72 -12.19 -15.25
N LEU A 57 12.35 -12.95 -14.21
CA LEU A 57 12.30 -14.41 -14.25
C LEU A 57 11.22 -14.89 -15.22
N GLU A 58 10.01 -14.34 -15.15
CA GLU A 58 8.90 -14.64 -16.07
C GLU A 58 9.29 -14.33 -17.53
N GLN A 59 9.87 -13.15 -17.80
CA GLN A 59 10.34 -12.76 -19.15
C GLN A 59 11.39 -13.73 -19.71
N SER A 60 12.18 -14.36 -18.83
CA SER A 60 13.16 -15.39 -19.21
C SER A 60 12.58 -16.81 -19.28
N GLY A 61 11.27 -16.98 -19.09
CA GLY A 61 10.58 -18.27 -19.09
C GLY A 61 10.70 -19.06 -17.79
N GLN A 62 11.31 -18.49 -16.74
CA GLN A 62 11.52 -19.11 -15.43
C GLN A 62 10.34 -18.85 -14.49
N VAL A 63 9.12 -19.19 -14.92
CA VAL A 63 7.88 -18.90 -14.19
C VAL A 63 7.86 -19.54 -12.78
N ASP A 64 8.33 -20.77 -12.64
CA ASP A 64 8.36 -21.45 -11.34
C ASP A 64 9.30 -20.72 -10.35
N ALA A 65 10.43 -20.18 -10.84
CA ALA A 65 11.32 -19.36 -10.01
C ALA A 65 10.71 -17.99 -9.65
N ALA A 66 9.92 -17.40 -10.56
CA ALA A 66 9.18 -16.17 -10.29
C ALA A 66 8.17 -16.38 -9.14
N ILE A 67 7.44 -17.50 -9.16
CA ILE A 67 6.51 -17.91 -8.09
C ILE A 67 7.27 -18.04 -6.76
N GLU A 68 8.41 -18.74 -6.73
CA GLU A 68 9.20 -18.91 -5.50
C GLU A 68 9.67 -17.59 -4.88
N VAL A 69 9.99 -16.58 -5.71
CA VAL A 69 10.39 -15.25 -5.25
C VAL A 69 9.22 -14.54 -4.55
N LEU A 70 8.03 -14.59 -5.14
CA LEU A 70 6.84 -13.93 -4.58
C LEU A 70 6.26 -14.69 -3.38
N ASP A 71 6.34 -16.02 -3.35
CA ASP A 71 5.96 -16.81 -2.16
C ASP A 71 6.78 -16.42 -0.93
N LYS A 72 8.06 -16.04 -1.11
CA LYS A 72 8.89 -15.54 0.00
C LYS A 72 8.40 -14.20 0.52
N VAL A 73 7.78 -13.36 -0.31
CA VAL A 73 7.16 -12.10 0.14
C VAL A 73 5.91 -12.40 0.93
N THR A 74 5.03 -13.28 0.43
CA THR A 74 3.76 -13.60 1.10
C THR A 74 3.90 -14.43 2.37
N SER A 75 5.02 -15.13 2.53
CA SER A 75 5.37 -15.82 3.78
C SER A 75 5.69 -14.88 4.95
N PHE A 76 5.89 -13.59 4.69
CA PHE A 76 6.18 -12.60 5.73
C PHE A 76 4.89 -12.14 6.43
N THR A 77 4.62 -12.65 7.62
CA THR A 77 3.39 -12.39 8.39
C THR A 77 3.61 -11.47 9.59
N GLN A 78 4.85 -11.11 9.90
CA GLN A 78 5.21 -10.40 11.14
C GLN A 78 4.64 -8.97 11.24
N MET A 79 4.22 -8.36 10.13
CA MET A 79 3.66 -7.01 10.09
C MET A 79 2.32 -6.96 9.33
N SER A 80 1.62 -8.10 9.21
CA SER A 80 0.37 -8.18 8.44
C SER A 80 -0.81 -7.45 9.08
N ASP A 81 -0.63 -6.87 10.27
CA ASP A 81 -1.59 -5.96 10.92
C ASP A 81 -1.54 -4.55 10.33
N ARG A 82 -0.41 -4.17 9.70
CA ARG A 82 -0.22 -2.85 9.07
C ARG A 82 -0.92 -2.77 7.72
N ALA A 83 -1.64 -1.69 7.47
CA ALA A 83 -2.45 -1.53 6.26
C ALA A 83 -1.60 -1.63 4.98
N GLU A 84 -0.47 -0.91 4.94
CA GLU A 84 0.42 -0.87 3.79
C GLU A 84 1.04 -2.24 3.49
N VAL A 85 1.29 -3.04 4.53
CA VAL A 85 1.79 -4.41 4.38
C VAL A 85 0.69 -5.31 3.81
N ARG A 86 -0.54 -5.22 4.32
CA ARG A 86 -1.68 -5.99 3.82
C ARG A 86 -1.95 -5.71 2.35
N GLU A 87 -1.89 -4.45 1.94
CA GLU A 87 -2.06 -4.02 0.55
C GLU A 87 -1.00 -4.61 -0.37
N VAL A 88 0.28 -4.51 0.00
CA VAL A 88 1.37 -5.13 -0.77
C VAL A 88 1.25 -6.65 -0.82
N LEU A 89 0.83 -7.29 0.26
CA LEU A 89 0.61 -8.73 0.28
C LEU A 89 -0.57 -9.13 -0.62
N ALA A 90 -1.66 -8.36 -0.63
CA ALA A 90 -2.80 -8.58 -1.51
C ALA A 90 -2.41 -8.47 -2.99
N ASP A 91 -1.66 -7.43 -3.35
CA ASP A 91 -1.12 -7.24 -4.70
C ASP A 91 -0.17 -8.38 -5.10
N THR A 92 0.71 -8.81 -4.19
CA THR A 92 1.60 -9.95 -4.42
C THR A 92 0.83 -11.25 -4.66
N LEU A 93 -0.27 -11.46 -3.94
CA LEU A 93 -1.14 -12.62 -4.12
C LEU A 93 -1.91 -12.58 -5.45
N ALA A 94 -2.31 -11.39 -5.92
CA ALA A 94 -2.88 -11.22 -7.25
C ALA A 94 -1.86 -11.63 -8.34
N ARG A 95 -0.61 -11.20 -8.19
CA ARG A 95 0.48 -11.58 -9.11
C ARG A 95 0.84 -13.07 -9.06
N LEU A 96 0.87 -13.68 -7.88
CA LEU A 96 1.03 -15.13 -7.73
C LEU A 96 -0.10 -15.89 -8.43
N SER A 97 -1.34 -15.43 -8.25
CA SER A 97 -2.51 -16.02 -8.89
C SER A 97 -2.39 -16.00 -10.42
N ASP A 98 -1.95 -14.88 -10.99
CA ASP A 98 -1.68 -14.74 -12.42
C ASP A 98 -0.61 -15.76 -12.90
N LEU A 99 0.56 -15.79 -12.27
CA LEU A 99 1.65 -16.71 -12.63
C LEU A 99 1.22 -18.19 -12.55
N ARG A 100 0.50 -18.57 -11.50
CA ARG A 100 -0.04 -19.94 -11.32
C ARG A 100 -1.12 -20.25 -12.36
N GLY A 101 -1.96 -19.28 -12.70
CA GLY A 101 -2.94 -19.38 -13.77
C GLY A 101 -2.29 -19.62 -15.14
N GLN A 102 -1.16 -18.98 -15.45
CA GLN A 102 -0.40 -19.26 -16.67
C GLN A 102 0.12 -20.70 -16.74
N ARG A 103 0.36 -21.35 -15.59
CA ARG A 103 0.78 -22.75 -15.48
C ARG A 103 -0.38 -23.74 -15.48
N GLY A 104 -1.62 -23.27 -15.52
CA GLY A 104 -2.81 -24.10 -15.39
C GLY A 104 -3.05 -24.64 -13.98
N GLN A 105 -2.42 -24.04 -12.97
CA GLN A 105 -2.60 -24.36 -11.55
C GLN A 105 -3.82 -23.61 -11.01
N TRP A 106 -5.02 -24.01 -11.48
CA TRP A 106 -6.25 -23.25 -11.27
C TRP A 106 -6.65 -23.16 -9.79
N GLU A 107 -6.50 -24.27 -9.07
CA GLU A 107 -6.89 -24.37 -7.66
C GLU A 107 -5.96 -23.56 -6.76
N GLU A 108 -4.64 -23.58 -7.01
CA GLU A 108 -3.66 -22.77 -6.30
C GLU A 108 -3.81 -21.28 -6.62
N SER A 109 -4.03 -20.95 -7.90
CA SER A 109 -4.32 -19.59 -8.36
C SER A 109 -5.53 -18.99 -7.63
N GLU A 110 -6.62 -19.76 -7.51
CA GLU A 110 -7.83 -19.35 -6.80
C GLU A 110 -7.64 -19.31 -5.27
N ALA A 111 -6.75 -20.14 -4.72
CA ALA A 111 -6.36 -20.05 -3.31
C ALA A 111 -5.61 -18.74 -2.99
N ASP A 112 -4.77 -18.26 -3.89
CA ASP A 112 -4.10 -16.96 -3.72
C ASP A 112 -5.09 -15.81 -3.75
N ILE A 113 -6.06 -15.83 -4.68
CA ILE A 113 -7.11 -14.80 -4.72
C ILE A 113 -7.87 -14.75 -3.40
N ARG A 114 -8.28 -15.89 -2.83
CA ARG A 114 -8.99 -15.90 -1.54
C ARG A 114 -8.15 -15.30 -0.41
N LYS A 115 -6.88 -15.70 -0.29
CA LYS A 115 -5.96 -15.12 0.70
C LYS A 115 -5.79 -13.61 0.49
N GLY A 116 -5.71 -13.16 -0.76
CA GLY A 116 -5.60 -11.74 -1.08
C GLY A 116 -6.84 -10.97 -0.64
N LEU A 117 -8.04 -11.53 -0.87
CA LEU A 117 -9.31 -10.91 -0.48
C LEU A 117 -9.49 -10.81 1.04
N GLU A 118 -8.88 -11.73 1.81
CA GLU A 118 -8.85 -11.63 3.28
C GLU A 118 -7.99 -10.45 3.77
N LEU A 119 -6.97 -10.06 2.99
CA LEU A 119 -6.05 -8.98 3.34
C LEU A 119 -6.52 -7.62 2.81
N ALA A 120 -7.08 -7.59 1.61
CA ALA A 120 -7.45 -6.35 0.92
C ALA A 120 -8.52 -5.56 1.69
N PRO A 121 -8.34 -4.24 1.89
CA PRO A 121 -9.42 -3.39 2.40
C PRO A 121 -10.63 -3.43 1.47
N SER A 122 -11.85 -3.49 2.03
CA SER A 122 -13.07 -3.50 1.24
C SER A 122 -13.26 -2.19 0.46
N GLY A 123 -13.67 -2.29 -0.80
CA GLY A 123 -13.83 -1.14 -1.69
C GLY A 123 -12.51 -0.43 -1.99
N SER A 124 -11.41 -1.17 -2.02
CA SER A 124 -10.08 -0.68 -2.41
C SER A 124 -9.73 -1.07 -3.84
N TYR A 125 -8.72 -0.41 -4.39
CA TYR A 125 -8.08 -0.82 -5.64
C TYR A 125 -7.62 -2.29 -5.60
N PHE A 126 -7.04 -2.74 -4.48
CA PHE A 126 -6.51 -4.09 -4.30
C PHE A 126 -7.60 -5.17 -4.36
N GLU A 127 -8.78 -4.93 -3.76
CA GLU A 127 -9.92 -5.84 -3.88
C GLU A 127 -10.34 -5.96 -5.36
N GLY A 128 -10.45 -4.83 -6.05
CA GLY A 128 -10.79 -4.79 -7.47
C GLY A 128 -9.79 -5.57 -8.33
N HIS A 129 -8.49 -5.39 -8.10
CA HIS A 129 -7.42 -6.08 -8.84
C HIS A 129 -7.43 -7.60 -8.61
N LEU A 130 -7.74 -8.07 -7.40
CA LEU A 130 -7.90 -9.51 -7.13
C LEU A 130 -9.06 -10.13 -7.92
N TYR A 131 -10.20 -9.42 -8.03
CA TYR A 131 -11.31 -9.88 -8.86
C TYR A 131 -10.98 -9.84 -10.36
N GLU A 132 -10.22 -8.84 -10.80
CA GLU A 132 -9.71 -8.78 -12.17
C GLU A 132 -8.84 -10.01 -12.48
N MET A 133 -7.88 -10.36 -11.61
CA MET A 133 -7.01 -11.53 -11.80
C MET A 133 -7.78 -12.84 -11.74
N ARG A 134 -8.80 -12.96 -10.89
CA ARG A 134 -9.73 -14.10 -10.93
C ARG A 134 -10.41 -14.22 -12.31
N GLY A 135 -10.87 -13.10 -12.88
CA GLY A 135 -11.45 -13.07 -14.21
C GLY A 135 -10.51 -13.57 -15.29
N VAL A 136 -9.27 -13.05 -15.31
CA VAL A 136 -8.21 -13.46 -16.23
C VAL A 136 -7.91 -14.96 -16.13
N ASN A 137 -7.84 -15.49 -14.92
CA ASN A 137 -7.53 -16.92 -14.72
C ASN A 137 -8.67 -17.84 -15.13
N GLU A 138 -9.92 -17.45 -14.87
CA GLU A 138 -11.09 -18.20 -15.36
C GLU A 138 -11.23 -18.12 -16.89
N GLU A 139 -10.85 -17.01 -17.53
CA GLU A 139 -10.77 -16.93 -19.00
C GLU A 139 -9.75 -17.93 -19.57
N ARG A 140 -8.55 -18.00 -18.97
CA ARG A 140 -7.52 -18.98 -19.35
C ARG A 140 -8.00 -20.41 -19.13
N ARG A 141 -8.65 -20.68 -17.99
CA ARG A 141 -9.26 -21.98 -17.69
C ARG A 141 -10.29 -22.37 -18.73
N ALA A 142 -11.18 -21.43 -19.10
CA ALA A 142 -12.21 -21.65 -20.11
C ALA A 142 -11.60 -22.04 -21.47
N LYS A 143 -10.53 -21.35 -21.88
CA LYS A 143 -9.79 -21.67 -23.10
C LYS A 143 -9.19 -23.08 -23.02
N ALA A 144 -8.50 -23.41 -21.93
CA ALA A 144 -7.87 -24.72 -21.75
C ALA A 144 -8.91 -25.87 -21.76
N GLN A 145 -10.07 -25.68 -21.14
CA GLN A 145 -11.16 -26.66 -21.16
C GLN A 145 -11.75 -26.85 -22.56
N ALA A 146 -11.94 -25.75 -23.31
CA ALA A 146 -12.43 -25.83 -24.68
C ALA A 146 -11.45 -26.59 -25.59
N GLU A 147 -10.15 -26.36 -25.43
CA GLU A 147 -9.08 -27.09 -26.15
C GLU A 147 -9.06 -28.58 -25.82
N GLN A 148 -9.51 -28.97 -24.62
CA GLN A 148 -9.68 -30.36 -24.18
C GLN A 148 -11.02 -30.98 -24.61
N GLY A 149 -11.90 -30.22 -25.27
CA GLY A 149 -13.24 -30.65 -25.67
C GLY A 149 -14.30 -30.59 -24.55
N ASP A 150 -13.96 -30.05 -23.38
CA ASP A 150 -14.89 -29.83 -22.27
C ASP A 150 -15.67 -28.52 -22.47
N ALA A 151 -16.69 -28.58 -23.33
CA ALA A 151 -17.50 -27.41 -23.68
C ALA A 151 -18.32 -26.86 -22.50
N GLU A 152 -18.81 -27.73 -21.62
CA GLU A 152 -19.60 -27.33 -20.44
C GLU A 152 -18.73 -26.66 -19.38
N GLY A 153 -17.56 -27.24 -19.10
CA GLY A 153 -16.57 -26.63 -18.22
C GLY A 153 -16.10 -25.28 -18.75
N ALA A 154 -15.78 -25.20 -20.05
CA ALA A 154 -15.39 -23.94 -20.67
C ALA A 154 -16.47 -22.84 -20.56
N GLN A 155 -17.75 -23.20 -20.74
CA GLN A 155 -18.84 -22.25 -20.57
C GLN A 155 -18.99 -21.80 -19.11
N THR A 156 -18.81 -22.72 -18.16
CA THR A 156 -18.86 -22.42 -16.74
C THR A 156 -17.75 -21.47 -16.31
N ALA A 157 -16.50 -21.74 -16.72
CA ALA A 157 -15.36 -20.87 -16.46
C ALA A 157 -15.54 -19.49 -17.11
N ARG A 158 -16.03 -19.41 -18.35
CA ARG A 158 -16.35 -18.13 -19.01
C ARG A 158 -17.35 -17.30 -18.22
N ARG A 159 -18.39 -17.93 -17.66
CA ARG A 159 -19.40 -17.24 -16.84
C ARG A 159 -18.77 -16.66 -15.58
N ARG A 160 -17.92 -17.44 -14.89
CA ARG A 160 -17.17 -16.98 -13.71
C ARG A 160 -16.22 -15.84 -14.04
N ALA A 161 -15.57 -15.88 -15.21
CA ALA A 161 -14.71 -14.79 -15.66
C ALA A 161 -15.50 -13.47 -15.80
N ILE A 162 -16.67 -13.52 -16.46
CA ILE A 162 -17.56 -12.36 -16.61
C ILE A 162 -18.00 -11.82 -15.25
N GLU A 163 -18.50 -12.68 -14.36
CA GLU A 163 -18.93 -12.29 -13.02
C GLU A 163 -17.79 -11.62 -12.21
N ALA A 164 -16.56 -12.14 -12.34
CA ALA A 164 -15.39 -11.57 -11.68
C ALA A 164 -15.00 -10.20 -12.25
N PHE A 165 -15.02 -10.02 -13.58
CA PHE A 165 -14.75 -8.72 -14.20
C PHE A 165 -15.84 -7.69 -13.87
N GLU A 166 -17.11 -8.07 -13.88
CA GLU A 166 -18.21 -7.20 -13.46
C GLU A 166 -18.03 -6.73 -12.02
N ARG A 167 -17.61 -7.63 -11.12
CA ARG A 167 -17.30 -7.28 -9.74
C ARG A 167 -16.11 -6.32 -9.63
N ALA A 168 -15.03 -6.57 -10.38
CA ALA A 168 -13.86 -5.69 -10.43
C ALA A 168 -14.23 -4.26 -10.88
N ILE A 169 -15.01 -4.15 -11.96
CA ILE A 169 -15.50 -2.87 -12.50
C ILE A 169 -16.34 -2.14 -11.44
N GLN A 170 -17.29 -2.81 -10.81
CA GLN A 170 -18.12 -2.20 -9.77
C GLN A 170 -17.31 -1.63 -8.62
N ILE A 171 -16.29 -2.37 -8.15
CA ILE A 171 -15.39 -1.93 -7.08
C ILE A 171 -14.61 -0.69 -7.53
N GLN A 172 -14.00 -0.75 -8.72
CA GLN A 172 -13.19 0.35 -9.25
C GLN A 172 -14.02 1.61 -9.49
N ASP A 173 -15.23 1.49 -10.04
CA ASP A 173 -16.18 2.61 -10.20
C ASP A 173 -16.53 3.25 -8.86
N SER A 174 -16.67 2.44 -7.81
CA SER A 174 -16.91 2.93 -6.44
C SER A 174 -15.70 3.64 -5.86
N VAL A 175 -14.48 3.12 -6.08
CA VAL A 175 -13.22 3.79 -5.70
C VAL A 175 -13.13 5.15 -6.39
N ILE A 176 -13.25 5.19 -7.72
CA ILE A 176 -13.18 6.42 -8.52
C ILE A 176 -14.20 7.46 -8.01
N ARG A 177 -15.45 7.04 -7.79
CA ARG A 177 -16.49 7.96 -7.29
C ARG A 177 -16.15 8.53 -5.92
N ARG A 178 -15.62 7.73 -5.00
CA ARG A 178 -15.23 8.21 -3.65
C ARG A 178 -14.11 9.24 -3.75
N GLU A 179 -13.00 8.89 -4.41
CA GLU A 179 -11.82 9.77 -4.47
C GLU A 179 -12.12 11.09 -5.20
N LEU A 180 -12.97 11.08 -6.24
CA LEU A 180 -13.34 12.30 -6.98
C LEU A 180 -14.44 13.14 -6.31
N SER A 181 -15.28 12.55 -5.46
CA SER A 181 -16.34 13.30 -4.75
C SER A 181 -15.79 14.04 -3.53
N ASP A 182 -14.76 13.48 -2.89
CA ASP A 182 -14.13 14.08 -1.71
C ASP A 182 -13.28 15.33 -2.09
N GLU A 183 -12.81 15.45 -3.33
CA GLU A 183 -12.12 16.65 -3.82
C GLU A 183 -13.05 17.87 -4.04
N GLY A 184 -14.37 17.69 -3.96
CA GLY A 184 -15.39 18.72 -4.19
C GLY A 184 -16.02 19.31 -2.92
N ALA A 185 -15.75 18.74 -1.74
CA ALA A 185 -16.42 19.14 -0.49
C ALA A 185 -15.66 20.23 0.32
N ASP A 186 -14.39 20.51 -0.02
CA ASP A 186 -13.49 21.42 0.71
C ASP A 186 -12.99 22.62 -0.13
N ARG A 187 -13.74 23.04 -1.17
CA ARG A 187 -13.46 24.29 -1.93
C ARG A 187 -14.59 25.31 -1.86
#